data_AF-A0A354CJF1-F1
#
_entry.id   AF-A0A354CJF1-F1
#
_cell.length_a   1.000
_cell.length_b   1.000
_cell.length_c   1.000
_cell.angle_alpha   90.00
_cell.angle_beta   90.00
_cell.angle_gamma   90.00
#
_symmetry.space_group_name_H-M   'P 1'
#
loop_
_entity.id
_entity.type
_entity.pdbx_description
1 polymer ?
#
loop_
_entity_poly.entity_id
_entity_poly.type
_entity_poly.pdbx_seq_one_letter_code
_entity_poly.pdbx_strand_id
1 'polypeptide(L)'
;VTFRTAAAEESIRLMHEAYPDMVLAAGTVLTTEQVDRAVAAGASLIVSPGFDPEIVDYCISKNIEVVPGIVTPSELAQAVKRGLTRVKFFP
;
A
#
# COMPACT_ATOMS: atom_id res chain seq x y z
N VAL A 1 1.77 9.01 2.19
CA VAL A 1 1.29 9.98 1.18
C VAL A 1 0.22 9.37 0.31
N THR A 2 -0.90 10.05 0.02
CA THR A 2 -1.95 9.50 -0.86
C THR A 2 -1.63 9.68 -2.35
N PHE A 3 -1.65 8.60 -3.14
CA PHE A 3 -1.35 8.50 -4.57
C PHE A 3 -2.47 9.04 -5.49
N ARG A 4 -3.08 10.17 -5.12
CA ARG A 4 -4.18 10.82 -5.85
C ARG A 4 -3.77 12.05 -6.65
N THR A 5 -2.51 12.46 -6.55
CA THR A 5 -2.00 13.67 -7.21
C THR A 5 -0.67 13.37 -7.88
N ALA A 6 -0.30 14.16 -8.90
CA ALA A 6 0.99 14.04 -9.57
C ALA A 6 2.19 14.28 -8.62
N ALA A 7 1.98 15.02 -7.53
CA ALA A 7 3.02 15.30 -6.53
C ALA A 7 3.29 14.14 -5.56
N ALA A 8 2.47 13.09 -5.55
CA ALA A 8 2.56 12.04 -4.54
C ALA A 8 3.91 11.31 -4.55
N GLU A 9 4.42 10.99 -5.73
CA GLU A 9 5.69 10.30 -5.92
C GLU A 9 6.87 11.16 -5.44
N GLU A 10 6.94 12.41 -5.88
CA GLU A 10 7.96 13.36 -5.44
C GLU A 10 7.92 13.60 -3.93
N SER A 11 6.72 13.71 -3.36
CA SER A 11 6.54 13.90 -1.92
C SER A 11 7.08 12.72 -1.12
N ILE A 12 6.86 11.48 -1.57
CA ILE A 12 7.42 10.29 -0.92
C ILE A 12 8.94 10.32 -1.00
N ARG A 13 9.51 10.64 -2.17
CA ARG A 13 10.97 10.70 -2.36
C ARG A 13 11.64 11.69 -1.42
N LEU A 14 11.13 12.92 -1.37
CA LEU A 14 11.64 13.96 -0.48
C LEU A 14 11.51 13.59 1.00
N MET A 15 10.40 12.95 1.39
CA MET A 15 10.20 12.50 2.78
C MET A 15 11.14 11.33 3.13
N HIS A 16 11.39 10.41 2.21
CA HIS A 16 12.28 9.28 2.40
C HIS A 16 13.74 9.73 2.56
N GLU A 17 14.19 10.66 1.72
CA GLU A 17 15.54 11.23 1.81
C GLU A 17 15.75 12.04 3.10
N ALA A 18 14.75 12.83 3.52
CA ALA A 18 14.84 13.65 4.72
C ALA A 18 14.74 12.83 6.03
N TYR A 19 14.03 11.70 6.01
CA TYR A 19 13.74 10.89 7.19
C TYR A 19 13.86 9.39 6.86
N PRO A 20 15.09 8.86 6.70
CA PRO A 20 15.31 7.49 6.23
C PRO A 20 14.74 6.41 7.15
N ASP A 21 14.60 6.69 8.44
CA ASP A 21 14.05 5.75 9.43
C ASP A 21 12.52 5.82 9.56
N MET A 22 11.86 6.76 8.86
CA MET A 22 10.40 6.90 8.92
C MET A 22 9.72 5.86 8.02
N VAL A 23 8.76 5.12 8.59
CA VAL A 23 7.90 4.23 7.81
C VAL A 23 6.95 5.06 6.94
N LEU A 24 7.15 5.01 5.62
CA LEU A 24 6.40 5.79 4.64
C LEU A 24 5.40 4.90 3.90
N ALA A 25 4.11 5.07 4.16
CA ALA A 25 3.07 4.36 3.44
C ALA A 25 2.57 5.16 2.23
N ALA A 26 2.46 4.52 1.06
CA ALA A 26 1.73 5.05 -0.09
C ALA A 26 0.26 4.64 0.00
N GLY A 27 -0.63 5.61 0.15
CA GLY A 27 -2.07 5.40 0.36
C GLY A 27 -2.91 5.64 -0.88
N THR A 28 -4.10 5.05 -0.93
CA THR A 28 -4.99 5.14 -2.10
C THR A 28 -4.32 4.64 -3.39
N VAL A 29 -3.54 3.57 -3.26
CA VAL A 29 -2.95 2.87 -4.41
C VAL A 29 -4.02 1.98 -5.03
N LEU A 30 -4.21 2.12 -6.34
CA LEU A 30 -5.31 1.51 -7.10
C LEU A 30 -4.83 0.64 -8.26
N THR A 31 -3.55 0.74 -8.65
CA THR A 31 -3.00 -0.05 -9.76
C THR A 31 -1.61 -0.59 -9.40
N THR A 32 -1.19 -1.67 -10.07
CA THR A 32 0.12 -2.28 -9.86
C THR A 32 1.26 -1.35 -10.31
N GLU A 33 1.04 -0.51 -11.31
CA GLU A 33 1.99 0.53 -11.72
C GLU A 33 2.17 1.59 -10.64
N GLN A 34 1.11 1.92 -9.90
CA GLN A 34 1.23 2.83 -8.74
C GLN A 34 2.00 2.17 -7.58
N VAL A 35 1.86 0.86 -7.37
CA VAL A 35 2.71 0.11 -6.41
C VAL A 35 4.18 0.30 -6.77
N ASP A 36 4.54 0.04 -8.02
CA ASP A 36 5.92 0.12 -8.48
C ASP A 36 6.49 1.54 -8.33
N ARG A 37 5.73 2.55 -8.75
CA ARG A 37 6.12 3.96 -8.60
C ARG A 37 6.28 4.37 -7.14
N ALA A 38 5.38 3.92 -6.26
CA ALA A 38 5.43 4.23 -4.84
C ALA A 38 6.66 3.64 -4.17
N VAL A 39 6.95 2.36 -4.41
CA VAL A 39 8.10 1.67 -3.83
C VAL A 39 9.40 2.23 -4.40
N ALA A 40 9.46 2.50 -5.71
CA ALA A 40 10.62 3.16 -6.32
C ALA A 40 10.90 4.55 -5.74
N ALA A 41 9.88 5.26 -5.28
CA ALA A 41 10.01 6.55 -4.61
C ALA A 41 10.43 6.44 -3.13
N GLY A 42 10.49 5.25 -2.54
CA GLY A 42 10.87 5.03 -1.14
C GLY A 42 9.71 4.74 -0.19
N ALA A 43 8.52 4.38 -0.70
CA ALA A 43 7.44 3.89 0.16
C ALA A 43 7.82 2.53 0.76
N SER A 44 7.70 2.41 2.08
CA SER A 44 7.93 1.18 2.83
C SER A 44 6.80 0.17 2.69
N LEU A 45 5.56 0.64 2.49
CA LEU A 45 4.38 -0.21 2.36
C LEU A 45 3.25 0.45 1.56
N ILE A 46 2.35 -0.38 1.07
CA ILE A 46 1.20 0.02 0.24
C ILE A 46 -0.10 -0.03 1.06
N VAL A 47 -0.95 0.98 0.88
CA VAL A 47 -2.29 1.05 1.45
C VAL A 47 -3.30 1.32 0.33
N SER A 48 -4.20 0.37 0.08
CA SER A 48 -5.35 0.53 -0.82
C SER A 48 -6.60 0.93 -0.02
N PRO A 49 -7.59 1.60 -0.64
CA PRO A 49 -8.82 1.99 0.06
C PRO A 49 -9.76 0.80 0.31
N GLY A 50 -9.59 -0.32 -0.38
CA GLY A 50 -10.38 -1.54 -0.17
C GLY A 50 -9.53 -2.78 -0.43
N PHE A 51 -10.15 -3.95 -0.25
CA PHE A 51 -9.50 -5.22 -0.54
C PHE A 51 -9.58 -5.48 -2.04
N ASP A 52 -8.50 -5.17 -2.74
CA ASP A 52 -8.33 -5.52 -4.13
C ASP A 52 -7.39 -6.74 -4.23
N PRO A 53 -7.89 -7.92 -4.62
CA PRO A 53 -7.07 -9.12 -4.75
C PRO A 53 -5.89 -8.92 -5.69
N GLU A 54 -6.03 -8.16 -6.78
CA GLU A 54 -4.96 -7.95 -7.75
C GLU A 54 -3.80 -7.19 -7.12
N ILE A 55 -4.09 -6.09 -6.42
CA ILE A 55 -3.06 -5.30 -5.71
C ILE A 55 -2.41 -6.10 -4.59
N VAL A 56 -3.22 -6.82 -3.80
CA VAL A 56 -2.72 -7.61 -2.68
C VAL A 56 -1.79 -8.73 -3.19
N ASP A 57 -2.25 -9.51 -4.16
CA ASP A 57 -1.48 -10.63 -4.72
C ASP A 57 -0.21 -10.13 -5.43
N TYR A 58 -0.28 -8.97 -6.10
CA TYR A 58 0.89 -8.33 -6.70
C TYR A 58 1.93 -7.92 -5.65
N CYS A 59 1.52 -7.23 -4.59
CA CYS A 59 2.43 -6.82 -3.51
C CYS A 59 3.09 -8.03 -2.84
N ILE A 60 2.32 -9.09 -2.54
CA ILE A 60 2.83 -10.34 -1.97
C ILE A 60 3.89 -10.95 -2.90
N SER A 61 3.60 -11.05 -4.21
CA SER A 61 4.53 -11.64 -5.19
C SER A 61 5.90 -10.93 -5.26
N LYS A 62 5.93 -9.64 -4.88
CA LYS A 62 7.13 -8.80 -4.88
C LYS A 62 7.74 -8.62 -3.48
N ASN A 63 7.24 -9.31 -2.46
CA ASN A 63 7.62 -9.10 -1.05
C ASN A 63 7.43 -7.64 -0.58
N ILE A 64 6.41 -6.96 -1.09
CA ILE A 64 6.03 -5.60 -0.68
C ILE A 64 4.93 -5.72 0.38
N GLU A 65 5.10 -5.05 1.51
CA GLU A 65 4.08 -5.03 2.56
C GLU A 65 2.84 -4.25 2.08
N VAL A 66 1.67 -4.83 2.26
CA VAL A 66 0.38 -4.24 1.85
C VAL A 66 -0.63 -4.30 2.99
N VAL A 67 -1.36 -3.21 3.17
CA VAL A 67 -2.39 -3.03 4.19
C VAL A 67 -3.68 -2.57 3.50
N PRO A 68 -4.48 -3.50 2.96
CA PRO A 68 -5.71 -3.15 2.26
C PRO A 68 -6.80 -2.68 3.23
N GLY A 69 -7.67 -1.79 2.74
CA GLY A 69 -8.92 -1.43 3.38
C GLY A 69 -9.89 -2.63 3.44
N ILE A 70 -10.62 -2.81 4.53
CA ILE A 70 -11.70 -3.80 4.66
C ILE A 70 -12.86 -3.22 5.48
N VAL A 71 -14.09 -3.71 5.27
CA VAL A 71 -15.24 -3.44 6.14
C VAL A 71 -16.08 -4.67 6.48
N THR A 72 -15.79 -5.82 5.86
CA THR A 72 -16.53 -7.07 6.06
C THR A 72 -15.67 -8.21 6.60
N PRO A 73 -16.27 -9.17 7.34
CA PRO A 73 -15.58 -10.40 7.73
C PRO A 73 -15.04 -11.22 6.55
N SER A 74 -15.73 -11.19 5.40
CA SER A 74 -15.31 -11.90 4.19
C SER A 74 -13.99 -11.35 3.64
N GLU A 75 -13.82 -10.03 3.61
CA GLU A 75 -12.56 -9.40 3.21
C GLU A 75 -11.43 -9.70 4.20
N LEU A 76 -11.71 -9.67 5.52
CA LEU A 76 -10.74 -10.07 6.54
C LEU A 76 -10.28 -11.53 6.31
N ALA A 77 -11.21 -12.45 6.07
CA ALA A 77 -10.89 -13.84 5.80
C ALA A 77 -10.01 -14.01 4.54
N GLN A 78 -10.26 -13.22 3.50
CA GLN A 78 -9.43 -13.21 2.29
C GLN A 78 -8.01 -12.69 2.55
N ALA A 79 -7.86 -11.67 3.41
CA ALA A 79 -6.56 -11.14 3.82
C ALA A 79 -5.78 -12.18 4.64
N VAL A 80 -6.42 -12.78 5.65
CA VAL A 80 -5.81 -13.82 6.51
C VAL A 80 -5.39 -15.04 5.67
N LYS A 81 -6.21 -15.47 4.71
CA LYS A 81 -5.87 -16.59 3.81
C LYS A 81 -4.60 -16.33 2.98
N ARG A 82 -4.29 -15.07 2.70
CA ARG A 82 -3.08 -14.63 2.00
C ARG A 82 -1.90 -14.35 2.93
N GLY A 83 -2.05 -14.60 4.23
CA GLY A 83 -0.99 -14.38 5.21
C GLY A 83 -0.81 -12.92 5.64
N LEU A 84 -1.75 -12.02 5.32
CA LEU A 84 -1.70 -10.65 5.83
C LEU A 84 -1.94 -10.65 7.34
N THR A 85 -1.03 -10.00 8.07
CA THR A 85 -1.13 -9.80 9.53
C THR A 85 -1.72 -8.45 9.89
N ARG A 86 -1.87 -7.55 8.91
CA ARG A 86 -2.41 -6.20 9.09
C ARG A 86 -3.37 -5.84 7.95
N VAL A 87 -4.50 -5.29 8.32
CA VAL A 87 -5.51 -4.70 7.43
C VAL A 87 -5.94 -3.36 7.99
N LYS A 88 -6.51 -2.50 7.15
CA LYS A 88 -7.07 -1.21 7.57
C LYS A 88 -8.59 -1.33 7.59
N PHE A 89 -9.24 -1.16 8.74
CA PHE A 89 -10.70 -1.03 8.76
C PHE A 89 -11.10 0.33 8.16
N PHE A 90 -11.67 0.33 6.95
CA PHE A 90 -11.96 1.53 6.15
C PHE A 90 -12.86 1.18 4.94
N PRO A 91 -13.81 2.04 4.48
CA PRO A 91 -14.01 3.44 4.88
C PRO A 91 -14.36 3.63 6.36
#